data_AF-A0A0L0FJ66-F1
#
_entry.id   AF-A0A0L0FJ66-F1
#
_cell.length_a   1.000
_cell.length_b   1.000
_cell.length_c   1.000
_cell.angle_alpha   90.00
_cell.angle_beta   90.00
_cell.angle_gamma   90.00
#
_symmetry.space_group_name_H-M   'P 1'
#
loop_
_entity.id
_entity.type
_entity.pdbx_description
1 polymer ?
#
loop_
_entity_poly.entity_id
_entity_poly.type
_entity_poly.pdbx_seq_one_letter_code
_entity_poly.pdbx_strand_id
1 'polypeptide(L)'
;MNMLSLAPLALGGLLTVYALDGIIRKGLLKEKAAVQYNQKSDARMGRILGRMDSVLSGYAPTFWAHGSYTQLGLLLLWKAVHNNTVRFKTHTVQCPDGGVVHIEEFVEPEGATELPVNAPIVLILHTIGGTAADESEFCKEAYARGMRAMVLARRGHAAPLVTAKFNFMGCTKDTTLMVQRVKQLYPESFIGMVGLSAGSGQCVSYIGQQGDTQPVQAAVSLCPAYDISKAFHKFQEQSPLLAKWLLQGLKKFFLRNNYTLMKATHEDSCKLDAAQ
;
A
#
# COMPACT_ATOMS: atom_id res chain seq x y z
N MET A 1 -38.14 -7.72 -45.70
CA MET A 1 -37.45 -8.42 -44.59
C MET A 1 -36.72 -7.38 -43.77
N ASN A 2 -37.26 -7.01 -42.60
CA ASN A 2 -36.77 -5.89 -41.79
C ASN A 2 -35.53 -6.31 -40.98
N MET A 3 -34.41 -5.58 -41.14
CA MET A 3 -33.18 -5.76 -40.35
C MET A 3 -33.36 -5.54 -38.83
N LEU A 4 -34.53 -5.09 -38.38
CA LEU A 4 -34.83 -4.78 -36.98
C LEU A 4 -35.28 -5.98 -36.13
N SER A 5 -35.62 -7.15 -36.72
CA SER A 5 -36.06 -8.32 -35.93
C SER A 5 -34.92 -9.24 -35.46
N LEU A 6 -33.67 -8.99 -35.89
CA LEU A 6 -32.50 -9.82 -35.56
C LEU A 6 -31.67 -9.26 -34.39
N ALA A 7 -31.87 -8.00 -34.00
CA ALA A 7 -31.09 -7.34 -32.95
C ALA A 7 -31.23 -7.96 -31.53
N PRO A 8 -32.44 -8.38 -31.07
CA PRO A 8 -32.58 -8.98 -29.74
C PRO A 8 -31.94 -10.37 -29.62
N LEU A 9 -31.98 -11.15 -30.72
CA LEU A 9 -31.35 -12.47 -30.81
C LEU A 9 -29.82 -12.38 -30.84
N ALA A 10 -29.26 -11.39 -31.54
CA ALA A 10 -27.83 -11.12 -31.55
C ALA A 10 -27.30 -10.64 -30.18
N LEU A 11 -28.07 -9.80 -29.47
CA LEU A 11 -27.70 -9.32 -28.14
C LEU A 11 -27.78 -10.42 -27.07
N GLY A 12 -28.83 -11.27 -27.13
CA GLY A 12 -28.97 -12.45 -26.27
C GLY A 12 -27.90 -13.51 -26.52
N GLY A 13 -27.50 -13.71 -27.78
CA GLY A 13 -26.38 -14.54 -28.18
C GLY A 13 -25.03 -14.01 -27.68
N LEU A 14 -24.80 -12.70 -27.76
CA LEU A 14 -23.59 -12.08 -27.19
C LEU A 14 -23.54 -12.28 -25.67
N LEU A 15 -24.62 -11.96 -24.96
CA LEU A 15 -24.69 -12.08 -23.50
C LEU A 15 -24.49 -13.52 -23.02
N THR A 16 -24.99 -14.52 -23.75
CA THR A 16 -24.79 -15.94 -23.42
C THR A 16 -23.35 -16.39 -23.71
N VAL A 17 -22.75 -15.97 -24.83
CA VAL A 17 -21.32 -16.21 -25.11
C VAL A 17 -20.42 -15.55 -24.06
N TYR A 18 -20.73 -14.33 -23.63
CA TYR A 18 -20.00 -13.63 -22.55
C TYR A 18 -20.21 -14.28 -21.18
N ALA A 19 -21.42 -14.78 -20.88
CA ALA A 19 -21.68 -15.52 -19.66
C ALA A 19 -20.94 -16.87 -19.65
N LEU A 20 -20.92 -17.58 -20.78
CA LEU A 20 -20.20 -18.84 -20.95
C LEU A 20 -18.68 -18.63 -20.90
N ASP A 21 -18.12 -17.62 -21.59
CA ASP A 21 -16.69 -17.24 -21.47
C ASP A 21 -16.35 -16.83 -20.04
N GLY A 22 -17.24 -16.10 -19.35
CA GLY A 22 -17.07 -15.75 -17.94
C GLY A 22 -17.09 -16.95 -16.98
N ILE A 23 -17.92 -17.96 -17.25
CA ILE A 23 -17.97 -19.23 -16.48
C ILE A 23 -16.73 -20.09 -16.78
N ILE A 24 -16.36 -20.21 -18.05
CA ILE A 24 -15.18 -20.94 -18.53
C ILE A 24 -13.90 -20.32 -17.94
N ARG A 25 -13.78 -18.99 -17.95
CA ARG A 25 -12.65 -18.25 -17.35
C ARG A 25 -12.65 -18.26 -15.82
N LYS A 26 -13.81 -18.20 -15.15
CA LYS A 26 -13.89 -18.37 -13.68
C LYS A 26 -13.35 -19.72 -13.22
N GLY A 27 -13.48 -20.77 -14.03
CA GLY A 27 -12.92 -22.10 -13.77
C GLY A 27 -11.45 -22.24 -14.19
N LEU A 28 -11.06 -21.66 -15.33
CA LEU A 28 -9.74 -21.87 -15.95
C LEU A 28 -8.65 -20.83 -15.57
N LEU A 29 -9.03 -19.62 -15.14
CA LEU A 29 -8.11 -18.53 -14.82
C LEU A 29 -8.02 -18.22 -13.32
N LYS A 30 -8.29 -19.20 -12.45
CA LYS A 30 -7.86 -19.10 -11.05
C LYS A 30 -6.34 -19.19 -11.04
N GLU A 31 -5.67 -18.04 -11.03
CA GLU A 31 -4.25 -17.99 -10.69
C GLU A 31 -4.12 -18.42 -9.22
N LYS A 32 -3.76 -19.69 -9.03
CA LYS A 32 -3.36 -20.18 -7.71
C LYS A 32 -2.00 -19.58 -7.41
N ALA A 33 -1.88 -18.92 -6.26
CA ALA A 33 -0.59 -18.45 -5.79
C ALA A 33 0.37 -19.65 -5.68
N ALA A 34 1.52 -19.57 -6.35
CA ALA A 34 2.59 -20.55 -6.14
C ALA A 34 3.17 -20.31 -4.74
N VAL A 35 2.79 -21.16 -3.79
CA VAL A 35 3.25 -21.04 -2.40
C VAL A 35 4.65 -21.62 -2.30
N GLN A 36 5.62 -20.75 -2.03
CA GLN A 36 6.98 -21.13 -1.70
C GLN A 36 7.27 -20.72 -0.27
N TYR A 37 7.74 -21.66 0.55
CA TYR A 37 8.23 -21.38 1.89
C TYR A 37 9.38 -22.33 2.21
N ASN A 38 10.24 -21.93 3.15
CA ASN A 38 11.38 -22.75 3.55
C ASN A 38 10.90 -23.96 4.39
N GLN A 39 10.61 -25.07 3.71
CA GLN A 39 10.09 -26.30 4.32
C GLN A 39 11.06 -26.94 5.33
N LYS A 40 12.37 -26.69 5.19
CA LYS A 40 13.41 -27.34 6.02
C LYS A 40 13.54 -26.78 7.43
N SER A 41 12.98 -25.60 7.71
CA SER A 41 13.28 -24.87 8.96
C SER A 41 12.10 -24.19 9.65
N ASP A 42 10.88 -24.21 9.10
CA ASP A 42 9.80 -23.37 9.65
C ASP A 42 8.41 -24.04 9.74
N ALA A 43 8.26 -24.90 10.76
CA ALA A 43 6.97 -25.45 11.16
C ALA A 43 5.95 -24.38 11.60
N ARG A 44 6.42 -23.17 12.01
CA ARG A 44 5.55 -22.05 12.36
C ARG A 44 4.91 -21.44 11.12
N MET A 45 5.69 -21.24 10.05
CA MET A 45 5.16 -20.76 8.77
C MET A 45 4.17 -21.74 8.15
N GLY A 46 4.42 -23.05 8.24
CA GLY A 46 3.46 -24.07 7.81
C GLY A 46 2.10 -23.94 8.50
N ARG A 47 2.08 -23.68 9.82
CA ARG A 47 0.82 -23.44 10.57
C ARG A 47 0.13 -22.14 10.16
N ILE A 48 0.89 -21.08 9.88
CA ILE A 48 0.32 -19.81 9.40
C ILE A 48 -0.33 -20.03 8.03
N LEU A 49 0.40 -20.65 7.09
CA LEU A 49 -0.12 -20.93 5.75
C LEU A 49 -1.37 -21.81 5.78
N GLY A 50 -1.41 -22.82 6.65
CA GLY A 50 -2.59 -23.67 6.83
C GLY A 50 -3.83 -22.96 7.39
N ARG A 51 -3.71 -21.70 7.83
CA ARG A 51 -4.83 -20.84 8.24
C ARG A 51 -5.17 -19.75 7.20
N MET A 52 -4.43 -19.67 6.10
CA MET A 52 -4.58 -18.64 5.07
C MET A 52 -5.38 -19.14 3.86
N ASP A 53 -6.52 -19.79 4.10
CA ASP A 53 -7.36 -20.40 3.06
C ASP A 53 -7.72 -19.42 1.94
N SER A 54 -7.97 -18.14 2.26
CA SER A 54 -8.26 -17.10 1.28
C SER A 54 -7.14 -16.90 0.26
N VAL A 55 -5.89 -16.87 0.71
CA VAL A 55 -4.70 -16.71 -0.15
C VAL A 55 -4.44 -17.98 -0.96
N LEU A 56 -4.62 -19.15 -0.33
CA LEU A 56 -4.41 -20.46 -0.97
C LEU A 56 -5.48 -20.80 -2.02
N SER A 57 -6.69 -20.25 -1.85
CA SER A 57 -7.82 -20.53 -2.75
C SER A 57 -7.71 -19.87 -4.14
N GLY A 58 -6.75 -18.94 -4.29
CA GLY A 58 -6.50 -18.19 -5.52
C GLY A 58 -7.50 -17.05 -5.74
N TYR A 59 -7.06 -16.00 -6.43
CA TYR A 59 -7.92 -14.88 -6.81
C TYR A 59 -8.31 -15.00 -8.28
N ALA A 60 -9.59 -14.80 -8.57
CA ALA A 60 -10.09 -14.68 -9.94
C ALA A 60 -10.83 -13.33 -10.05
N PRO A 61 -10.32 -12.37 -10.84
CA PRO A 61 -11.02 -11.11 -11.03
C PRO A 61 -12.35 -11.35 -11.76
N THR A 62 -13.24 -10.35 -11.69
CA THR A 62 -14.49 -10.39 -12.48
C THR A 62 -14.15 -10.48 -13.97
N PHE A 63 -14.98 -11.19 -14.74
CA PHE A 63 -14.57 -11.60 -16.08
C PHE A 63 -14.34 -10.42 -17.06
N TRP A 64 -14.96 -9.28 -16.78
CA TRP A 64 -14.82 -8.05 -17.56
C TRP A 64 -13.68 -7.15 -17.06
N ALA A 65 -13.05 -7.49 -15.92
CA ALA A 65 -11.96 -6.74 -15.30
C ALA A 65 -10.68 -7.59 -15.13
N HIS A 66 -10.39 -8.52 -16.04
CA HIS A 66 -9.18 -9.35 -15.96
C HIS A 66 -7.87 -8.55 -16.14
N GLY A 67 -7.90 -7.41 -16.83
CA GLY A 67 -6.69 -6.62 -17.12
C GLY A 67 -6.19 -5.83 -15.91
N SER A 68 -4.88 -5.84 -15.66
CA SER A 68 -4.26 -5.12 -14.53
C SER A 68 -4.56 -3.61 -14.54
N TYR A 69 -4.55 -2.97 -15.72
CA TYR A 69 -4.90 -1.55 -15.85
C TYR A 69 -6.39 -1.28 -15.63
N THR A 70 -7.27 -2.22 -16.02
CA THR A 70 -8.71 -2.13 -15.75
C THR A 70 -8.97 -2.22 -14.25
N GLN A 71 -8.32 -3.15 -13.54
CA GLN A 71 -8.42 -3.28 -12.09
C GLN A 71 -7.88 -2.04 -11.37
N LEU A 72 -6.76 -1.50 -11.83
CA LEU A 72 -6.22 -0.24 -11.31
C LEU A 72 -7.20 0.91 -11.53
N GLY A 73 -7.75 1.05 -12.73
CA GLY A 73 -8.76 2.07 -13.04
C GLY A 73 -10.01 1.96 -12.17
N LEU A 74 -10.50 0.73 -11.93
CA LEU A 74 -11.62 0.47 -11.04
C LEU A 74 -11.32 0.83 -9.59
N LEU A 75 -10.12 0.51 -9.10
CA LEU A 75 -9.67 0.91 -7.76
C LEU A 75 -9.65 2.44 -7.63
N LEU A 76 -9.09 3.14 -8.61
CA LEU A 76 -9.03 4.60 -8.62
C LEU A 76 -10.43 5.24 -8.68
N LEU A 77 -11.32 4.70 -9.53
CA LEU A 77 -12.71 5.14 -9.62
C LEU A 77 -13.44 4.89 -8.30
N TRP A 78 -13.29 3.69 -7.73
CA TRP A 78 -13.91 3.33 -6.46
C TRP A 78 -13.46 4.28 -5.35
N LYS A 79 -12.15 4.56 -5.25
CA LYS A 79 -11.60 5.55 -4.30
C LYS A 79 -12.15 6.97 -4.52
N ALA A 80 -12.35 7.37 -5.78
CA ALA A 80 -12.90 8.69 -6.10
C ALA A 80 -14.38 8.82 -5.74
N VAL A 81 -15.16 7.74 -5.89
CA VAL A 81 -16.61 7.72 -5.61
C VAL A 81 -16.90 7.46 -4.13
N HIS A 82 -16.17 6.53 -3.52
CA HIS A 82 -16.29 6.21 -2.10
C HIS A 82 -15.37 7.13 -1.30
N ASN A 83 -15.85 8.34 -1.04
CA ASN A 83 -15.19 9.24 -0.10
C ASN A 83 -15.40 8.70 1.33
N ASN A 84 -14.52 7.81 1.76
CA ASN A 84 -14.51 7.28 3.10
C ASN A 84 -14.07 8.35 4.08
N THR A 85 -15.02 9.01 4.74
CA THR A 85 -14.76 9.87 5.89
C THR A 85 -14.34 9.02 7.08
N VAL A 86 -13.07 8.64 7.10
CA VAL A 86 -12.41 7.99 8.24
C VAL A 86 -11.62 9.02 9.03
N ARG A 87 -11.59 8.83 10.34
CA ARG A 87 -10.84 9.70 11.26
C ARG A 87 -9.54 9.00 11.65
N PHE A 88 -8.49 9.80 11.80
CA PHE A 88 -7.20 9.34 12.28
C PHE A 88 -6.74 10.22 13.44
N LYS A 89 -6.13 9.60 14.44
CA LYS A 89 -5.42 10.27 15.53
C LYS A 89 -3.94 10.29 15.18
N THR A 90 -3.39 11.48 14.99
CA THR A 90 -1.99 11.67 14.61
C THR A 90 -1.09 11.73 15.84
N HIS A 91 -0.09 10.85 15.90
CA HIS A 91 1.02 10.93 16.84
C HIS A 91 2.28 11.43 16.12
N THR A 92 2.81 12.55 16.56
CA THR A 92 3.99 13.17 15.95
C THR A 92 5.28 12.61 16.56
N VAL A 93 6.23 12.23 15.70
CA VAL A 93 7.56 11.75 16.10
C VAL A 93 8.61 12.71 15.54
N GLN A 94 9.39 13.30 16.45
CA GLN A 94 10.50 14.16 16.10
C GLN A 94 11.73 13.33 15.72
N CYS A 95 12.33 13.64 14.60
CA CYS A 95 13.55 12.99 14.13
C CYS A 95 14.80 13.75 14.63
N PRO A 96 15.94 13.06 14.85
CA PRO A 96 17.18 13.69 15.33
C PRO A 96 17.71 14.83 14.46
N ASP A 97 17.34 14.86 13.18
CA ASP A 97 17.73 15.90 12.24
C ASP A 97 16.73 17.07 12.15
N GLY A 98 15.81 17.18 13.11
CA GLY A 98 14.78 18.22 13.16
C GLY A 98 13.60 17.98 12.23
N GLY A 99 13.59 16.87 11.47
CA GLY A 99 12.44 16.49 10.66
C GLY A 99 11.34 15.83 11.49
N VAL A 100 10.20 15.61 10.84
CA VAL A 100 9.00 15.09 11.50
C VAL A 100 8.41 13.95 10.69
N VAL A 101 8.03 12.87 11.37
CA VAL A 101 7.18 11.80 10.83
C VAL A 101 5.96 11.60 11.72
N HIS A 102 4.93 10.98 11.17
CA HIS A 102 3.64 10.86 11.85
C HIS A 102 3.17 9.41 11.87
N ILE A 103 2.53 9.01 12.96
CA ILE A 103 1.80 7.76 13.07
C ILE A 103 0.33 8.13 13.09
N GLU A 104 -0.40 7.74 12.05
CA GLU A 104 -1.84 8.01 11.92
C GLU A 104 -2.60 6.77 12.39
N GLU A 105 -3.04 6.80 13.64
CA GLU A 105 -3.83 5.73 14.26
C GLU A 105 -5.28 5.82 13.79
N PHE A 106 -5.83 4.75 13.25
CA PHE A 106 -7.22 4.69 12.83
C PHE A 106 -8.16 4.87 14.03
N VAL A 107 -9.13 5.78 13.90
CA VAL A 107 -10.14 6.03 14.93
C VAL A 107 -11.42 5.31 14.55
N GLU A 108 -11.91 4.53 15.50
CA GLU A 108 -13.10 3.71 15.37
C GLU A 108 -14.35 4.57 15.05
N PRO A 109 -15.32 4.04 14.29
CA PRO A 109 -16.59 4.71 14.07
C PRO A 109 -17.33 5.00 15.39
N GLU A 110 -18.16 6.03 15.42
CA GLU A 110 -18.96 6.34 16.61
C GLU A 110 -19.93 5.20 16.93
N GLY A 111 -19.98 4.80 18.20
CA GLY A 111 -20.78 3.66 18.66
C GLY A 111 -20.16 2.28 18.37
N ALA A 112 -18.94 2.23 17.83
CA ALA A 112 -18.21 0.98 17.66
C ALA A 112 -17.60 0.48 18.99
N THR A 113 -17.19 -0.79 19.01
CA THR A 113 -16.63 -1.43 20.22
C THR A 113 -15.16 -1.09 20.36
N GLU A 114 -14.82 -0.40 21.46
CA GLU A 114 -13.43 -0.04 21.76
C GLU A 114 -12.53 -1.29 21.80
N LEU A 115 -11.42 -1.23 21.06
CA LEU A 115 -10.41 -2.27 21.12
C LEU A 115 -9.72 -2.29 22.50
N PRO A 116 -9.41 -3.49 23.04
CA PRO A 116 -8.68 -3.58 24.29
C PRO A 116 -7.29 -2.93 24.17
N VAL A 117 -6.73 -2.52 25.31
CA VAL A 117 -5.42 -1.83 25.38
C VAL A 117 -4.30 -2.67 24.77
N ASN A 118 -4.36 -4.00 24.91
CA ASN A 118 -3.41 -4.97 24.38
C ASN A 118 -3.82 -5.55 23.01
N ALA A 119 -4.79 -4.93 22.32
CA ALA A 119 -5.17 -5.35 20.98
C ALA A 119 -3.93 -5.43 20.06
N PRO A 120 -3.81 -6.45 19.19
CA PRO A 120 -2.73 -6.52 18.22
C PRO A 120 -2.73 -5.28 17.32
N ILE A 121 -1.55 -4.78 17.01
CA ILE A 121 -1.34 -3.60 16.16
C ILE A 121 -0.89 -4.06 14.78
N VAL A 122 -1.45 -3.47 13.73
CA VAL A 122 -0.95 -3.60 12.36
C VAL A 122 -0.41 -2.25 11.92
N LEU A 123 0.91 -2.18 11.77
CA LEU A 123 1.60 -1.03 11.20
C LEU A 123 1.57 -1.09 9.68
N ILE A 124 1.06 -0.05 9.03
CA ILE A 124 0.87 0.01 7.59
C ILE A 124 1.90 0.97 6.99
N LEU A 125 2.76 0.45 6.12
CA LEU A 125 3.68 1.24 5.29
C LEU A 125 3.00 1.49 3.94
N HIS A 126 2.53 2.72 3.76
CA HIS A 126 1.69 3.15 2.64
C HIS A 126 2.40 3.14 1.28
N THR A 127 1.61 3.18 0.21
CA THR A 127 2.09 3.20 -1.18
C THR A 127 2.79 4.52 -1.57
N ILE A 128 3.32 4.60 -2.80
CA ILE A 128 4.05 5.78 -3.29
C ILE A 128 3.14 7.02 -3.33
N GLY A 129 3.51 8.04 -2.54
CA GLY A 129 2.67 9.25 -2.39
C GLY A 129 1.34 9.03 -1.67
N GLY A 130 1.12 7.86 -1.05
CA GLY A 130 -0.11 7.56 -0.33
C GLY A 130 -0.25 8.29 1.00
N THR A 131 -1.45 8.26 1.55
CA THR A 131 -1.85 8.85 2.85
C THR A 131 -2.55 7.81 3.72
N ALA A 132 -2.81 8.09 4.99
CA ALA A 132 -3.63 7.19 5.80
C ALA A 132 -5.06 6.98 5.24
N ALA A 133 -5.63 8.02 4.62
CA ALA A 133 -6.93 7.91 3.97
C ALA A 133 -6.91 6.92 2.79
N ASP A 134 -5.80 6.87 2.02
CA ASP A 134 -5.64 5.93 0.91
C ASP A 134 -5.63 4.45 1.37
N GLU A 135 -5.20 4.21 2.61
CA GLU A 135 -5.10 2.88 3.22
C GLU A 135 -6.26 2.61 4.21
N SER A 136 -7.32 3.42 4.15
CA SER A 136 -8.47 3.35 5.06
C SER A 136 -9.18 2.00 5.06
N GLU A 137 -9.29 1.34 3.90
CA GLU A 137 -9.88 -0.01 3.81
C GLU A 137 -9.03 -1.06 4.52
N PHE A 138 -7.70 -0.99 4.41
CA PHE A 138 -6.83 -1.86 5.21
C PHE A 138 -7.02 -1.60 6.71
N CYS A 139 -7.20 -0.34 7.11
CA CYS A 139 -7.45 0.02 8.50
C CYS A 139 -8.79 -0.53 9.01
N LYS A 140 -9.87 -0.37 8.24
CA LYS A 140 -11.20 -0.91 8.57
C LYS A 140 -11.20 -2.43 8.68
N GLU A 141 -10.56 -3.11 7.72
CA GLU A 141 -10.47 -4.57 7.74
C GLU A 141 -9.63 -5.08 8.92
N ALA A 142 -8.56 -4.38 9.30
CA ALA A 142 -7.80 -4.69 10.50
C ALA A 142 -8.65 -4.50 11.77
N TYR A 143 -9.36 -3.37 11.86
CA TYR A 143 -10.26 -3.06 12.97
C TYR A 143 -11.36 -4.12 13.12
N ALA A 144 -12.02 -4.51 12.02
CA ALA A 144 -13.05 -5.55 12.00
C ALA A 144 -12.55 -6.92 12.49
N ARG A 145 -11.22 -7.14 12.51
CA ARG A 145 -10.56 -8.34 13.03
C ARG A 145 -9.99 -8.15 14.44
N GLY A 146 -10.39 -7.08 15.14
CA GLY A 146 -9.93 -6.79 16.49
C GLY A 146 -8.51 -6.23 16.57
N MET A 147 -7.98 -5.69 15.47
CA MET A 147 -6.61 -5.15 15.41
C MET A 147 -6.61 -3.63 15.28
N ARG A 148 -5.71 -2.99 16.03
CA ARG A 148 -5.48 -1.55 15.96
C ARG A 148 -4.63 -1.22 14.73
N ALA A 149 -5.16 -0.45 13.80
CA ALA A 149 -4.46 -0.06 12.59
C ALA A 149 -3.72 1.27 12.76
N MET A 150 -2.47 1.33 12.34
CA MET A 150 -1.66 2.56 12.38
C MET A 150 -0.89 2.71 11.08
N VAL A 151 -1.07 3.83 10.39
CA VAL A 151 -0.32 4.15 9.18
C VAL A 151 0.93 4.94 9.55
N LEU A 152 2.09 4.46 9.14
CA LEU A 152 3.36 5.14 9.37
C LEU A 152 3.61 6.14 8.23
N ALA A 153 3.11 7.36 8.41
CA ALA A 153 3.21 8.42 7.42
C ALA A 153 4.63 8.98 7.36
N ARG A 154 5.23 8.86 6.18
CA ARG A 154 6.58 9.36 5.90
C ARG A 154 6.60 10.89 5.92
N ARG A 155 7.81 11.45 6.08
CA ARG A 155 8.05 12.91 6.03
C ARG A 155 7.31 13.52 4.83
N GLY A 156 6.53 14.57 5.06
CA GLY A 156 5.82 15.29 4.01
C GLY A 156 4.44 14.72 3.61
N HIS A 157 4.00 13.58 4.17
CA HIS A 157 2.74 12.94 3.73
C HIS A 157 1.52 13.28 4.60
N ALA A 158 1.69 13.36 5.92
CA ALA A 158 0.63 13.79 6.84
C ALA A 158 0.70 15.29 7.18
N ALA A 159 1.87 15.91 6.97
CA ALA A 159 2.10 17.33 7.18
C ALA A 159 3.21 17.83 6.23
N PRO A 160 3.32 19.14 5.95
CA PRO A 160 4.39 19.71 5.13
C PRO A 160 5.79 19.34 5.61
N LEU A 161 6.76 19.29 4.69
CA LEU A 161 8.15 19.01 5.05
C LEU A 161 8.74 20.13 5.90
N VAL A 162 9.37 19.76 7.01
CA VAL A 162 10.09 20.68 7.90
C VAL A 162 11.59 20.73 7.57
N THR A 163 12.13 19.64 7.01
CA THR A 163 13.53 19.52 6.59
C THR A 163 13.61 19.20 5.10
N ALA A 164 14.70 19.55 4.43
CA ALA A 164 14.97 19.21 3.02
C ALA A 164 15.28 17.71 2.79
N LYS A 165 14.59 16.83 3.51
CA LYS A 165 14.71 15.37 3.44
C LYS A 165 13.32 14.78 3.32
N PHE A 166 13.10 14.04 2.24
CA PHE A 166 11.87 13.30 1.96
C PHE A 166 12.21 11.90 1.45
N ASN A 167 11.21 11.03 1.41
CA ASN A 167 11.39 9.69 0.89
C ASN A 167 10.07 9.11 0.36
N PHE A 168 10.11 8.54 -0.85
CA PHE A 168 8.97 7.89 -1.51
C PHE A 168 9.04 6.35 -1.52
N MET A 169 10.18 5.74 -1.16
CA MET A 169 10.39 4.28 -1.07
C MET A 169 10.60 3.74 0.37
N GLY A 170 10.69 4.64 1.36
CA GLY A 170 10.88 4.31 2.76
C GLY A 170 12.25 4.64 3.37
N CYS A 171 12.25 4.93 4.67
CA CYS A 171 13.44 5.23 5.47
C CYS A 171 13.41 4.36 6.75
N THR A 172 14.34 3.41 6.88
CA THR A 172 14.35 2.50 8.03
C THR A 172 14.64 3.21 9.34
N LYS A 173 15.48 4.25 9.33
CA LYS A 173 15.75 5.08 10.53
C LYS A 173 14.48 5.75 11.06
N ASP A 174 13.71 6.37 10.18
CA ASP A 174 12.42 6.97 10.55
C ASP A 174 11.43 5.88 11.02
N THR A 175 11.44 4.72 10.36
CA THR A 175 10.59 3.57 10.75
C THR A 175 10.92 3.07 12.15
N THR A 176 12.20 2.97 12.50
CA THR A 176 12.65 2.59 13.85
C THR A 176 12.11 3.55 14.90
N LEU A 177 12.19 4.87 14.67
CA LEU A 177 11.65 5.87 15.60
C LEU A 177 10.14 5.72 15.78
N MET A 178 9.41 5.53 14.69
CA MET A 178 7.95 5.32 14.74
C MET A 178 7.57 4.04 15.47
N VAL A 179 8.24 2.91 15.19
CA VAL A 179 7.98 1.64 15.88
C VAL A 179 8.30 1.74 17.36
N GLN A 180 9.41 2.39 17.73
CA GLN A 180 9.73 2.66 19.14
C GLN A 180 8.64 3.48 19.82
N ARG A 181 8.12 4.51 19.15
CA ARG A 181 7.00 5.31 19.69
C ARG A 181 5.74 4.46 19.88
N VAL A 182 5.41 3.58 18.93
CA VAL A 182 4.28 2.66 19.08
C VAL A 182 4.47 1.73 20.27
N LYS A 183 5.66 1.14 20.44
CA LYS A 183 5.95 0.28 21.60
C LYS A 183 5.83 1.01 22.94
N GLN A 184 6.18 2.30 22.99
CA GLN A 184 6.00 3.11 24.20
C GLN A 184 4.52 3.36 24.51
N LEU A 185 3.70 3.54 23.47
CA LEU A 185 2.26 3.76 23.61
C LEU A 185 1.51 2.46 23.98
N TYR A 186 1.97 1.33 23.44
CA TYR A 186 1.32 0.02 23.56
C TYR A 186 2.35 -1.08 23.85
N PRO A 187 2.90 -1.14 25.07
CA PRO A 187 4.01 -2.06 25.41
C PRO A 187 3.63 -3.54 25.37
N GLU A 188 2.37 -3.88 25.68
CA GLU A 188 1.87 -5.26 25.77
C GLU A 188 1.26 -5.78 24.45
N SER A 189 1.15 -4.93 23.42
CA SER A 189 0.52 -5.31 22.16
C SER A 189 1.46 -6.14 21.29
N PHE A 190 0.91 -7.16 20.64
CA PHE A 190 1.56 -7.79 19.48
C PHE A 190 1.64 -6.77 18.34
N ILE A 191 2.79 -6.63 17.68
CA ILE A 191 2.98 -5.68 16.58
C ILE A 191 3.28 -6.45 15.28
N GLY A 192 2.34 -6.39 14.36
CA GLY A 192 2.52 -6.76 12.96
C GLY A 192 2.86 -5.55 12.09
N MET A 193 3.48 -5.80 10.94
CA MET A 193 3.74 -4.78 9.92
C MET A 193 3.31 -5.27 8.53
N VAL A 194 2.69 -4.40 7.74
CA VAL A 194 2.36 -4.65 6.34
C VAL A 194 2.92 -3.54 5.48
N GLY A 195 3.65 -3.91 4.42
CA GLY A 195 4.15 -2.97 3.42
C GLY A 195 3.44 -3.13 2.09
N LEU A 196 2.91 -2.03 1.57
CA LEU A 196 2.11 -2.00 0.35
C LEU A 196 2.88 -1.32 -0.78
N SER A 197 3.10 -1.99 -1.91
CA SER A 197 3.76 -1.42 -3.09
C SER A 197 5.10 -0.76 -2.71
N ALA A 198 5.28 0.57 -2.79
CA ALA A 198 6.51 1.22 -2.34
C ALA A 198 6.88 0.95 -0.85
N GLY A 199 5.89 0.76 0.02
CA GLY A 199 6.11 0.40 1.42
C GLY A 199 6.56 -1.06 1.63
N SER A 200 6.42 -1.92 0.63
CA SER A 200 6.80 -3.34 0.70
C SER A 200 8.32 -3.52 0.82
N GLY A 201 9.10 -2.74 0.06
CA GLY A 201 10.56 -2.72 0.15
C GLY A 201 11.04 -2.11 1.46
N GLN A 202 10.35 -1.09 1.97
CA GLN A 202 10.60 -0.52 3.29
C GLN A 202 10.37 -1.55 4.40
N CYS A 203 9.29 -2.34 4.31
CA CYS A 203 8.97 -3.41 5.26
C CYS A 203 10.11 -4.43 5.35
N VAL A 204 10.54 -4.96 4.20
CA VAL A 204 11.62 -5.96 4.13
C VAL A 204 12.94 -5.38 4.63
N SER A 205 13.27 -4.15 4.21
CA SER A 205 14.50 -3.46 4.63
C SER A 205 14.52 -3.20 6.12
N TYR A 206 13.39 -2.79 6.70
CA TYR A 206 13.26 -2.52 8.12
C TYR A 206 13.48 -3.81 8.94
N ILE A 207 12.72 -4.86 8.64
CA ILE A 207 12.81 -6.15 9.34
C ILE A 207 14.22 -6.74 9.23
N GLY A 208 14.82 -6.71 8.03
CA GLY A 208 16.19 -7.19 7.81
C GLY A 208 17.25 -6.43 8.61
N GLN A 209 17.03 -5.15 8.93
CA GLN A 209 17.96 -4.33 9.71
C GLN A 209 17.77 -4.45 11.24
N GLN A 210 16.60 -4.93 11.72
CA GLN A 210 16.36 -5.02 13.17
C GLN A 210 17.12 -6.16 13.84
N GLY A 211 17.54 -7.19 13.08
CA GLY A 211 18.22 -8.37 13.63
C GLY A 211 17.42 -9.01 14.77
N ASP A 212 18.09 -9.26 15.90
CA ASP A 212 17.52 -9.98 17.04
C ASP A 212 16.62 -9.13 17.95
N THR A 213 16.57 -7.81 17.77
CA THR A 213 15.73 -6.92 18.60
C THR A 213 14.23 -7.14 18.39
N GLN A 214 13.85 -7.72 17.24
CA GLN A 214 12.50 -8.14 16.83
C GLN A 214 11.34 -7.28 17.38
N PRO A 215 11.34 -5.95 17.18
CA PRO A 215 10.28 -5.08 17.68
C PRO A 215 8.92 -5.30 16.97
N VAL A 216 8.94 -6.00 15.83
CA VAL A 216 7.78 -6.41 15.03
C VAL A 216 7.80 -7.94 14.93
N GLN A 217 6.74 -8.60 15.37
CA GLN A 217 6.68 -10.05 15.52
C GLN A 217 6.21 -10.80 14.26
N ALA A 218 5.56 -10.09 13.33
CA ALA A 218 5.17 -10.59 12.02
C ALA A 218 5.16 -9.48 10.98
N ALA A 219 5.56 -9.80 9.75
CA ALA A 219 5.58 -8.83 8.66
C ALA A 219 5.04 -9.43 7.37
N VAL A 220 4.33 -8.61 6.59
CA VAL A 220 3.80 -8.96 5.26
C VAL A 220 4.29 -7.91 4.26
N SER A 221 4.79 -8.37 3.12
CA SER A 221 5.24 -7.51 2.02
C SER A 221 4.37 -7.79 0.80
N LEU A 222 3.53 -6.82 0.41
CA LEU A 222 2.56 -6.95 -0.67
C LEU A 222 3.07 -6.25 -1.93
N CYS A 223 3.16 -7.03 -3.02
CA CYS A 223 3.69 -6.61 -4.32
C CYS A 223 5.12 -6.03 -4.25
N PRO A 224 6.11 -6.76 -3.69
CA PRO A 224 7.47 -6.27 -3.59
C PRO A 224 8.18 -6.12 -4.94
N ALA A 225 8.90 -5.00 -5.08
CA ALA A 225 9.89 -4.80 -6.13
C ALA A 225 11.29 -5.06 -5.55
N TYR A 226 11.82 -6.27 -5.74
CA TYR A 226 13.16 -6.64 -5.26
C TYR A 226 14.29 -5.88 -5.96
N ASP A 227 14.08 -5.53 -7.24
CA ASP A 227 14.97 -4.69 -8.03
C ASP A 227 14.18 -3.47 -8.53
N ILE A 228 14.25 -2.38 -7.77
CA ILE A 228 13.49 -1.15 -8.02
C ILE A 228 13.89 -0.53 -9.37
N SER A 229 15.17 -0.58 -9.72
CA SER A 229 15.67 -0.02 -10.98
C SER A 229 15.08 -0.74 -12.18
N LYS A 230 15.10 -2.08 -12.18
CA LYS A 230 14.47 -2.88 -13.26
C LYS A 230 12.95 -2.72 -13.26
N ALA A 231 12.32 -2.64 -12.09
CA ALA A 231 10.88 -2.43 -11.99
C ALA A 231 10.45 -1.11 -12.64
N PHE A 232 11.12 0.01 -12.33
CA PHE A 232 10.82 1.30 -12.94
C PHE A 232 11.18 1.36 -14.43
N HIS A 233 12.30 0.75 -14.84
CA HIS A 233 12.65 0.68 -16.26
C HIS A 233 11.56 -0.02 -17.07
N LYS A 234 11.17 -1.23 -16.62
CA LYS A 234 10.11 -2.01 -17.27
C LYS A 234 8.78 -1.28 -17.25
N PHE A 235 8.43 -0.60 -16.15
CA PHE A 235 7.21 0.20 -16.07
C PHE A 235 7.22 1.37 -17.07
N GLN A 236 8.36 2.06 -17.22
CA GLN A 236 8.53 3.13 -18.19
C GLN A 236 8.42 2.63 -19.63
N GLU A 237 8.99 1.47 -19.95
CA GLU A 237 8.87 0.85 -21.28
C GLU A 237 7.44 0.42 -21.58
N GLN A 238 6.76 -0.20 -20.62
CA GLN A 238 5.41 -0.73 -20.79
C GLN A 238 4.33 0.36 -20.78
N SER A 239 4.57 1.47 -20.08
CA SER A 239 3.57 2.54 -19.90
C SER A 239 4.22 3.91 -19.74
N PRO A 240 4.84 4.44 -20.81
CA PRO A 240 5.62 5.68 -20.76
C PRO A 240 4.78 6.90 -20.35
N LEU A 241 3.52 6.97 -20.79
CA LEU A 241 2.61 8.07 -20.43
C LEU A 241 2.27 8.05 -18.93
N LEU A 242 1.94 6.88 -18.38
CA LEU A 242 1.62 6.71 -16.97
C LEU A 242 2.85 6.95 -16.09
N ALA A 243 4.02 6.47 -16.51
CA ALA A 243 5.29 6.72 -15.85
C ALA A 243 5.61 8.22 -15.80
N LYS A 244 5.44 8.94 -16.92
CA LYS A 244 5.62 10.40 -16.98
C LYS A 244 4.64 11.13 -16.07
N TRP A 245 3.36 10.73 -16.07
CA TRP A 245 2.34 11.31 -15.20
C TRP A 245 2.68 11.12 -13.71
N LEU A 246 3.05 9.89 -13.29
CA LEU A 246 3.46 9.59 -11.93
C LEU A 246 4.69 10.41 -11.51
N LEU A 247 5.71 10.46 -12.37
CA LEU A 247 6.92 11.25 -12.12
C LEU A 247 6.60 12.74 -11.93
N GLN A 248 5.73 13.31 -12.77
CA GLN A 248 5.33 14.70 -12.63
C GLN A 248 4.58 14.96 -11.33
N GLY A 249 3.72 14.03 -10.90
CA GLY A 249 3.04 14.08 -9.60
C GLY A 249 4.04 14.11 -8.45
N LEU A 250 5.02 13.20 -8.45
CA LEU A 250 6.06 13.13 -7.42
C LEU A 250 6.97 14.37 -7.40
N LYS A 251 7.39 14.85 -8.58
CA LYS A 251 8.16 16.11 -8.68
C LYS A 251 7.36 17.29 -8.12
N LYS A 252 6.07 17.38 -8.43
CA LYS A 252 5.20 18.43 -7.88
C LYS A 252 5.13 18.33 -6.35
N PHE A 253 4.83 17.15 -5.84
CA PHE A 253 4.63 16.90 -4.42
C PHE A 253 5.88 17.17 -3.57
N PHE A 254 7.04 16.64 -3.96
CA PHE A 254 8.26 16.73 -3.15
C PHE A 254 9.17 17.88 -3.51
N LEU A 255 9.33 18.21 -4.80
CA LEU A 255 10.31 19.20 -5.22
C LEU A 255 9.68 20.58 -5.35
N ARG A 256 8.65 20.73 -6.18
CA ARG A 256 8.07 22.05 -6.49
C ARG A 256 7.40 22.68 -5.27
N ASN A 257 6.60 21.91 -4.54
CA ASN A 257 5.92 22.41 -3.34
C ASN A 257 6.87 22.76 -2.19
N ASN A 258 8.09 22.21 -2.19
CA ASN A 258 9.09 22.43 -1.13
C ASN A 258 10.33 23.15 -1.67
N TYR A 259 10.23 23.85 -2.80
CA TYR A 259 11.40 24.40 -3.51
C TYR A 259 12.24 25.34 -2.65
N THR A 260 11.61 26.21 -1.86
CA THR A 260 12.31 27.14 -0.95
C THR A 260 13.15 26.39 0.09
N LEU A 261 12.59 25.34 0.68
CA LEU A 261 13.25 24.48 1.65
C LEU A 261 14.42 23.70 1.01
N MET A 262 14.21 23.15 -0.19
CA MET A 262 15.25 22.42 -0.92
C MET A 262 16.39 23.35 -1.35
N LYS A 263 16.07 24.53 -1.88
CA LYS A 263 17.05 25.53 -2.32
C LYS A 263 17.91 26.04 -1.16
N ALA A 264 17.31 26.29 0.01
CA ALA A 264 18.04 26.77 1.18
C ALA A 264 19.09 25.76 1.68
N THR A 265 18.90 24.47 1.42
CA THR A 265 19.79 23.39 1.90
C THR A 265 20.77 22.90 0.82
N HIS A 266 20.37 22.97 -0.45
CA HIS A 266 21.11 22.41 -1.59
C HIS A 266 21.17 23.39 -2.77
N GLU A 267 21.62 24.62 -2.51
CA GLU A 267 21.61 25.71 -3.48
C GLU A 267 22.29 25.34 -4.82
N ASP A 268 23.34 24.53 -4.78
CA ASP A 268 24.07 24.09 -5.98
C ASP A 268 23.36 22.97 -6.76
N SER A 269 22.59 22.11 -6.09
CA SER A 269 21.82 21.04 -6.77
C SER A 269 20.56 21.57 -7.46
N CYS A 270 19.98 22.66 -6.95
CA CYS A 270 18.78 23.29 -7.54
C CYS A 270 19.07 24.18 -8.77
N LYS A 271 20.34 24.49 -9.06
CA LYS A 271 20.75 25.25 -10.26
C LYS A 271 20.71 24.42 -11.56
N LEU A 272 20.71 23.09 -11.46
CA LEU A 272 20.73 22.18 -12.62
C LEU A 272 19.39 22.09 -13.38
N ASP A 273 18.27 22.44 -12.76
CA ASP A 273 16.92 22.33 -13.37
C ASP A 273 16.42 23.66 -13.99
N ALA A 274 17.17 24.77 -13.87
CA ALA A 274 16.79 26.07 -14.46
C ALA A 274 17.29 26.27 -15.90
N ALA A 275 18.00 25.28 -16.47
CA ALA A 275 18.66 25.37 -17.77
C ALA A 275 18.20 24.29 -18.79
N GLN A 276 17.08 23.60 -18.54
CA GLN A 276 16.44 22.65 -19.47
C GLN A 276 14.92 22.84 -19.49
#